data_AF-A0A9P2TB52-F1
#
_entry.id   AF-A0A9P2TB52-F1
#
_cell.length_a   1.000
_cell.length_b   1.000
_cell.length_c   1.000
_cell.angle_alpha   90.00
_cell.angle_beta   90.00
_cell.angle_gamma   90.00
#
_symmetry.space_group_name_H-M   'P 1'
#
loop_
_entity.id
_entity.type
_entity.pdbx_description
1 polymer ?
#
loop_
_entity_poly.entity_id
_entity_poly.type
_entity_poly.pdbx_seq_one_letter_code
_entity_poly.pdbx_strand_id
1 'polypeptide(L)'
;MTERRGNGLLADSYVPLLLLTPALADTMLEALGRAGIAAYAVTVGPAAESADTETTDRLYVDAKERAAAVAVLRAELPELADRVTEGADQAEDAEPSPNADTDPDEVWADLVARYYTSDASESTWPEIENVSDRPEPEDPDDAEDHVLPPRPFHPPVGEPADVDDSDQERYVPPPPPPLPRGDLVGRLAWAGLLGGPVLLLVITLLGMAVPGWLVLVALCSFVTGFVVLLIRMGDQPSGPDDGAVV
;
A
#
# COMPACT_ATOMS: atom_id res chain seq x y z
N MET A 1 -2.50 -16.16 12.31
CA MET A 1 -3.98 -16.10 12.34
C MET A 1 -4.37 -14.76 12.93
N THR A 2 -4.94 -13.84 12.14
CA THR A 2 -5.42 -12.54 12.65
C THR A 2 -6.67 -12.79 13.50
N GLU A 3 -6.58 -12.52 14.80
CA GLU A 3 -7.70 -12.71 15.72
C GLU A 3 -8.69 -11.56 15.54
N ARG A 4 -9.80 -11.84 14.84
CA ARG A 4 -10.88 -10.87 14.61
C ARG A 4 -11.86 -10.93 15.79
N ARG A 5 -12.02 -9.83 16.52
CA ARG A 5 -13.00 -9.68 17.61
C ARG A 5 -14.12 -8.74 17.15
N GLY A 6 -15.38 -9.13 17.26
CA GLY A 6 -16.52 -8.34 16.79
C GLY A 6 -17.63 -8.22 17.83
N ASN A 7 -18.48 -7.20 17.70
CA ASN A 7 -19.57 -6.93 18.65
C ASN A 7 -20.88 -7.70 18.33
N GLY A 8 -20.83 -8.69 17.44
CA GLY A 8 -21.97 -9.55 17.07
C GLY A 8 -22.94 -8.94 16.05
N LEU A 9 -22.74 -7.69 15.64
CA LEU A 9 -23.53 -7.02 14.61
C LEU A 9 -22.83 -7.09 13.25
N LEU A 10 -23.62 -7.18 12.18
CA LEU A 10 -23.14 -7.31 10.80
C LEU A 10 -23.54 -6.09 9.98
N ALA A 11 -22.61 -5.61 9.15
CA ALA A 11 -22.83 -4.55 8.17
C ALA A 11 -22.44 -5.02 6.77
N ASP A 12 -23.00 -4.36 5.75
CA ASP A 12 -22.70 -4.62 4.33
C ASP A 12 -21.25 -4.25 3.98
N SER A 13 -20.70 -3.24 4.66
CA SER A 13 -19.37 -2.68 4.38
C SER A 13 -18.76 -2.07 5.64
N TYR A 14 -17.46 -2.27 5.83
CA TYR A 14 -16.73 -1.76 6.98
C TYR A 14 -15.60 -0.83 6.56
N VAL A 15 -15.39 0.24 7.34
CA VAL A 15 -14.32 1.23 7.14
C VAL A 15 -13.45 1.34 8.40
N PRO A 16 -12.14 1.61 8.27
CA PRO A 16 -11.27 1.79 9.42
C PRO A 16 -11.67 3.07 10.17
N LEU A 17 -11.74 2.98 11.50
CA LEU A 17 -12.00 4.12 12.37
C LEU A 17 -10.70 4.65 12.98
N LEU A 18 -9.98 3.82 13.75
CA LEU A 18 -8.70 4.19 14.39
C LEU A 18 -7.94 2.97 14.96
N LEU A 19 -6.74 3.22 15.49
CA LEU A 19 -5.87 2.24 16.16
C LEU A 19 -5.95 2.40 17.69
N LEU A 20 -6.18 1.31 18.42
CA LEU A 20 -6.43 1.28 19.86
C LEU A 20 -5.62 0.21 20.58
N THR A 21 -5.39 0.37 21.88
CA THR A 21 -4.94 -0.77 22.70
C THR A 21 -6.05 -1.81 22.81
N PRO A 22 -5.75 -3.11 22.99
CA PRO A 22 -6.76 -4.17 22.99
C PRO A 22 -7.87 -3.96 24.03
N ALA A 23 -7.50 -3.54 25.25
CA ALA A 23 -8.48 -3.26 26.31
C ALA A 23 -9.46 -2.13 25.94
N LEU A 24 -8.98 -1.15 25.20
CA LEU A 24 -9.77 0.00 24.80
C LEU A 24 -10.57 -0.28 23.53
N ALA A 25 -10.05 -1.12 22.63
CA ALA A 25 -10.80 -1.70 21.52
C ALA A 25 -12.01 -2.51 22.02
N ASP A 26 -11.85 -3.34 23.05
CA ASP A 26 -12.95 -4.10 23.65
C ASP A 26 -14.03 -3.17 24.25
N THR A 27 -13.59 -2.13 24.97
CA THR A 27 -14.50 -1.10 25.52
C THR A 27 -15.30 -0.41 24.41
N MET A 28 -14.64 -0.08 23.30
CA MET A 28 -15.26 0.55 22.14
C MET A 28 -16.22 -0.39 21.40
N LEU A 29 -15.87 -1.68 21.27
CA LEU A 29 -16.76 -2.67 20.66
C LEU A 29 -18.07 -2.82 21.46
N GLU A 30 -17.99 -2.78 22.79
CA GLU A 30 -19.16 -2.80 23.66
C GLU A 30 -19.99 -1.52 23.55
N ALA A 31 -19.34 -0.35 23.53
CA ALA A 31 -20.03 0.94 23.37
C ALA A 31 -20.75 1.06 22.02
N LEU A 32 -20.09 0.66 20.93
CA LEU A 32 -20.69 0.63 19.60
C LEU A 32 -21.81 -0.41 19.50
N GLY A 33 -21.65 -1.56 20.17
CA GLY A 33 -22.71 -2.57 20.28
C GLY A 33 -23.96 -2.03 20.98
N ARG A 34 -23.81 -1.29 22.08
CA ARG A 34 -24.92 -0.60 22.78
C ARG A 34 -25.60 0.44 21.89
N ALA A 35 -24.85 1.10 21.01
CA ALA A 35 -25.37 2.07 20.05
C ALA A 35 -26.03 1.43 18.81
N GLY A 36 -25.94 0.10 18.66
CA GLY A 36 -26.47 -0.63 17.50
C GLY A 36 -25.57 -0.57 16.26
N ILE A 37 -24.32 -0.12 16.39
CA ILE A 37 -23.38 0.09 15.29
C ILE A 37 -22.53 -1.16 15.10
N ALA A 38 -22.50 -1.72 13.89
CA ALA A 38 -21.68 -2.90 13.60
C ALA A 38 -20.20 -2.56 13.61
N ALA A 39 -19.41 -3.31 14.40
CA ALA A 39 -17.98 -3.06 14.55
C ALA A 39 -17.16 -4.33 14.79
N TYR A 40 -15.90 -4.31 14.36
CA TYR A 40 -14.92 -5.34 14.70
C TYR A 40 -13.50 -4.77 14.81
N ALA A 41 -12.68 -5.39 15.63
CA ALA A 41 -11.27 -5.11 15.80
C ALA A 41 -10.42 -6.24 15.22
N VAL A 42 -9.25 -5.89 14.69
CA VAL A 42 -8.22 -6.81 14.22
C VAL A 42 -6.91 -6.45 14.88
N THR A 43 -6.25 -7.42 15.50
CA THR A 43 -4.91 -7.23 16.06
C THR A 43 -3.90 -6.90 14.96
N VAL A 44 -3.23 -5.77 15.11
CA VAL A 44 -2.13 -5.25 14.28
C VAL A 44 -0.92 -5.07 15.20
N GLY A 45 -0.12 -6.12 15.33
CA GLY A 45 1.12 -6.11 16.10
C GLY A 45 2.30 -6.59 15.24
N PRO A 46 3.55 -6.26 15.62
CA PRO A 46 4.71 -6.81 14.94
C PRO A 46 4.69 -8.33 15.06
N ALA A 47 4.99 -9.02 13.96
CA ALA A 47 5.23 -10.45 14.00
C ALA A 47 6.37 -10.71 14.99
N ALA A 48 6.05 -11.48 16.03
CA ALA A 48 6.91 -11.95 17.12
C ALA A 48 8.41 -11.58 16.99
N GLU A 49 8.88 -10.58 17.77
CA GLU A 49 10.25 -10.44 18.34
C GLU A 49 10.62 -8.99 18.77
N SER A 50 9.68 -8.22 19.31
CA SER A 50 10.02 -6.95 19.99
C SER A 50 9.21 -6.84 21.28
N ALA A 51 9.87 -7.00 22.43
CA ALA A 51 9.23 -7.12 23.74
C ALA A 51 8.58 -5.82 24.24
N ASP A 52 8.80 -4.68 23.57
CA ASP A 52 8.36 -3.34 24.00
C ASP A 52 7.38 -2.65 23.04
N THR A 53 6.86 -3.34 22.01
CA THR A 53 5.80 -2.75 21.16
C THR A 53 4.43 -3.19 21.65
N GLU A 54 3.64 -2.26 22.19
CA GLU A 54 2.27 -2.54 22.62
C GLU A 54 1.44 -3.02 21.41
N THR A 55 0.95 -4.26 21.46
CA THR A 55 0.01 -4.80 20.48
C THR A 55 -1.15 -3.84 20.30
N THR A 56 -1.41 -3.40 19.07
CA THR A 56 -2.46 -2.43 18.78
C THR A 56 -3.55 -3.08 17.95
N ASP A 57 -4.81 -2.75 18.19
CA ASP A 57 -5.96 -3.21 17.45
C ASP A 57 -6.43 -2.13 16.48
N ARG A 58 -6.69 -2.51 15.23
CA ARG A 58 -7.39 -1.65 14.28
C ARG A 58 -8.90 -1.89 14.37
N LEU A 59 -9.64 -0.84 14.74
CA LEU A 59 -11.09 -0.85 14.86
C LEU A 59 -11.75 -0.46 13.53
N TYR A 60 -12.73 -1.26 13.12
CA TYR A 60 -13.54 -1.06 11.91
C TYR A 60 -15.02 -0.95 12.28
N VAL A 61 -15.75 -0.09 11.57
CA VAL A 61 -17.19 0.18 11.80
C VAL A 61 -17.98 0.19 10.49
N ASP A 62 -19.31 0.08 10.56
CA ASP A 62 -20.19 0.21 9.37
C ASP A 62 -19.91 1.54 8.65
N ALA A 63 -19.64 1.45 7.34
CA ALA A 63 -19.41 2.61 6.48
C ALA A 63 -20.57 3.63 6.54
N LYS A 64 -21.82 3.17 6.66
CA LYS A 64 -23.01 4.03 6.70
C LYS A 64 -23.15 4.76 8.03
N GLU A 65 -22.58 4.22 9.11
CA GLU A 65 -22.73 4.72 10.48
C GLU A 65 -21.43 5.32 11.04
N ARG A 66 -20.40 5.53 10.20
CA ARG A 66 -19.11 6.10 10.63
C ARG A 66 -19.27 7.39 11.43
N ALA A 67 -20.12 8.31 10.99
CA ALA A 67 -20.35 9.58 11.70
C ALA A 67 -20.94 9.37 13.12
N ALA A 68 -21.85 8.41 13.26
CA ALA A 68 -22.41 8.03 14.57
C ALA A 68 -21.35 7.34 15.43
N ALA A 69 -20.51 6.49 14.85
CA ALA A 69 -19.40 5.84 15.54
C ALA A 69 -18.37 6.84 16.09
N VAL A 70 -18.05 7.89 15.33
CA VAL A 70 -17.19 9.00 15.78
C VAL A 70 -17.83 9.76 16.95
N ALA A 71 -19.16 9.96 16.94
CA ALA A 71 -19.85 10.59 18.05
C ALA A 71 -19.80 9.75 19.34
N VAL A 72 -19.95 8.42 19.23
CA VAL A 72 -19.80 7.49 20.35
C VAL A 72 -18.36 7.48 20.87
N LEU A 73 -17.37 7.46 19.98
CA LEU A 73 -15.96 7.57 20.34
C LEU A 73 -15.68 8.85 21.15
N ARG A 74 -16.21 9.99 20.71
CA ARG A 74 -16.06 11.28 21.41
C ARG A 74 -16.70 11.29 22.80
N ALA A 75 -17.79 10.56 22.98
CA ALA A 75 -18.45 10.46 24.27
C ALA A 75 -17.70 9.56 25.26
N GLU A 76 -17.15 8.43 24.79
CA GLU A 76 -16.50 7.43 25.65
C GLU A 76 -15.00 7.73 25.87
N LEU A 77 -14.34 8.37 24.89
CA LEU A 77 -12.90 8.60 24.88
C LEU A 77 -12.57 10.01 24.35
N PRO A 78 -12.89 11.07 25.10
CA PRO A 78 -12.71 12.45 24.65
C PRO A 78 -11.25 12.76 24.27
N GLU A 79 -10.27 12.24 25.01
CA GLU A 79 -8.84 12.46 24.76
C GLU A 79 -8.32 11.80 23.47
N LEU A 80 -8.95 10.71 23.00
CA LEU A 80 -8.57 10.01 21.76
C LEU A 80 -9.38 10.50 20.56
N ALA A 81 -10.61 10.96 20.78
CA ALA A 81 -11.45 11.50 19.74
C ALA A 81 -10.84 12.74 19.10
N ASP A 82 -10.27 13.65 19.91
CA ASP A 82 -9.59 14.85 19.39
C ASP A 82 -8.46 14.48 18.43
N ARG A 83 -7.67 13.44 18.73
CA ARG A 83 -6.61 12.92 17.85
C ARG A 83 -7.13 12.28 16.54
N VAL A 84 -8.31 11.67 16.56
CA VAL A 84 -8.94 11.05 15.37
C VAL A 84 -9.56 12.11 14.47
N THR A 85 -10.15 13.18 15.03
CA THR A 85 -10.55 14.35 14.25
C THR A 85 -9.33 15.10 13.72
N GLU A 86 -8.27 15.30 14.50
CA GLU A 86 -7.03 15.93 14.02
C GLU A 86 -6.35 15.11 12.92
N GLY A 87 -6.35 13.78 12.99
CA GLY A 87 -5.78 12.91 11.95
C GLY A 87 -6.65 12.72 10.70
N ALA A 88 -7.97 12.92 10.80
CA ALA A 88 -8.89 12.90 9.67
C ALA A 88 -9.02 14.28 9.00
N ASP A 89 -9.07 15.35 9.80
CA ASP A 89 -8.98 16.73 9.32
C ASP A 89 -7.58 17.02 8.75
N GLN A 90 -6.48 16.42 9.26
CA GLN A 90 -5.19 16.46 8.56
C GLN A 90 -5.11 15.55 7.32
N ALA A 91 -6.02 14.61 7.10
CA ALA A 91 -6.03 13.82 5.86
C ALA A 91 -6.92 14.45 4.77
N GLU A 92 -7.93 15.23 5.15
CA GLU A 92 -8.82 15.95 4.22
C GLU A 92 -8.47 17.45 4.09
N ASP A 93 -7.82 18.08 5.07
CA ASP A 93 -7.29 19.47 5.05
C ASP A 93 -5.74 19.55 4.94
N ALA A 94 -5.02 18.43 4.81
CA ALA A 94 -3.60 18.43 4.39
C ALA A 94 -3.39 17.97 2.94
N GLU A 95 -4.36 18.26 2.06
CA GLU A 95 -3.92 19.05 0.91
C GLU A 95 -3.77 20.47 1.48
N PRO A 96 -2.54 20.97 1.76
CA PRO A 96 -2.40 22.40 1.85
C PRO A 96 -2.97 22.90 0.52
N SER A 97 -4.10 23.61 0.54
CA SER A 97 -4.37 24.52 -0.57
C SER A 97 -3.05 25.29 -0.68
N PRO A 98 -2.29 25.15 -1.79
CA PRO A 98 -1.09 25.92 -1.91
C PRO A 98 -1.56 27.34 -1.70
N ASN A 99 -1.06 28.00 -0.65
CA ASN A 99 -1.24 29.43 -0.53
C ASN A 99 -0.94 29.94 -1.94
N ALA A 100 -1.93 30.46 -2.65
CA ALA A 100 -1.78 30.76 -4.08
C ALA A 100 -0.70 31.83 -4.33
N ASP A 101 -0.14 32.36 -3.25
CA ASP A 101 0.89 33.38 -3.16
C ASP A 101 2.23 32.89 -2.58
N THR A 102 2.40 31.59 -2.25
CA THR A 102 3.69 31.04 -1.79
C THR A 102 4.42 30.36 -2.95
N ASP A 103 5.66 30.78 -3.21
CA ASP A 103 6.52 30.21 -4.23
C ASP A 103 6.86 28.74 -3.87
N PRO A 104 6.51 27.75 -4.72
CA PRO A 104 6.83 26.33 -4.48
C PRO A 104 8.31 26.07 -4.24
N ASP A 105 9.18 26.87 -4.87
CA ASP A 105 10.63 26.74 -4.73
C ASP A 105 11.09 27.17 -3.33
N GLU A 106 10.43 28.16 -2.71
CA GLU A 106 10.72 28.58 -1.33
C GLU A 106 10.26 27.54 -0.31
N VAL A 107 9.09 26.91 -0.53
CA VAL A 107 8.59 25.82 0.34
C VAL A 107 9.51 24.60 0.26
N TRP A 108 9.94 24.24 -0.94
CA TRP A 108 10.86 23.13 -1.14
C TRP A 108 12.22 23.43 -0.50
N ALA A 109 12.74 24.66 -0.66
CA ALA A 109 13.98 25.08 -0.04
C ALA A 109 13.92 25.04 1.50
N ASP A 110 12.81 25.46 2.11
CA ASP A 110 12.60 25.35 3.56
C ASP A 110 12.57 23.89 4.04
N LEU A 111 11.87 23.01 3.30
CA LEU A 111 11.79 21.58 3.62
C LEU A 111 13.16 20.90 3.56
N VAL A 112 13.94 21.21 2.52
CA VAL A 112 15.31 20.71 2.35
C VAL A 112 16.25 21.30 3.42
N ALA A 113 16.14 22.60 3.73
CA ALA A 113 16.93 23.22 4.79
C ALA A 113 16.66 22.60 6.16
N ARG A 114 15.38 22.29 6.47
CA ARG A 114 15.01 21.58 7.69
C ARG A 114 15.61 20.19 7.73
N TYR A 115 15.58 19.43 6.63
CA TYR A 115 16.16 18.09 6.54
C TYR A 115 17.67 18.07 6.82
N TYR A 116 18.42 19.05 6.31
CA TYR A 116 19.86 19.16 6.60
C TYR A 116 20.18 19.75 7.97
N THR A 117 19.20 20.31 8.67
CA THR A 117 19.36 20.85 10.03
C THR A 117 18.97 19.81 11.09
N SER A 118 18.11 18.84 10.77
CA SER A 118 17.82 17.71 11.65
C SER A 118 19.05 16.83 11.83
N ASP A 119 19.42 16.56 13.08
CA ASP A 119 20.56 15.71 13.42
C ASP A 119 20.25 14.26 13.02
N ALA A 120 21.12 13.63 12.25
CA ALA A 120 20.92 12.26 11.74
C ALA A 120 20.86 11.22 12.88
N SER A 121 21.30 11.60 14.08
CA SER A 121 21.20 10.78 15.30
C SER A 121 19.77 10.57 15.80
N GLU A 122 18.80 11.39 15.38
CA GLU A 122 17.38 11.21 15.69
C GLU A 122 16.64 10.45 14.57
N SER A 123 17.31 9.50 13.92
CA SER A 123 16.68 8.64 12.93
C SER A 123 15.56 7.81 13.57
N THR A 124 14.31 8.13 13.23
CA THR A 124 13.10 7.37 13.62
C THR A 124 13.07 5.95 13.04
N TRP A 125 14.02 5.61 12.18
CA TRP A 125 14.13 4.30 11.55
C TRP A 125 14.72 3.27 12.53
N PRO A 126 14.22 2.03 12.58
CA PRO A 126 14.70 1.02 13.52
C PRO A 126 16.22 0.81 13.44
N GLU A 127 16.91 0.85 14.58
CA GLU A 127 18.37 0.70 14.63
C GLU A 127 18.87 -0.61 14.01
N ILE A 128 18.01 -1.64 13.92
CA ILE A 128 18.35 -2.92 13.29
C ILE A 128 18.61 -2.80 11.78
N GLU A 129 18.10 -1.75 11.14
CA GLU A 129 18.35 -1.46 9.73
C GLU A 129 19.45 -0.41 9.51
N ASN A 130 19.97 0.20 10.58
CA ASN A 130 21.11 1.11 10.47
C ASN A 130 22.40 0.32 10.26
N VAL A 131 22.95 0.40 9.05
CA VAL A 131 24.28 -0.12 8.74
C VAL A 131 25.30 0.79 9.40
N SER A 132 26.05 0.31 10.40
CA SER A 132 27.07 1.11 11.07
C SER A 132 28.17 1.53 10.09
N ASP A 133 28.54 2.81 10.11
CA ASP A 133 29.69 3.30 9.33
C ASP A 133 30.96 2.55 9.76
N ARG A 134 31.53 1.83 8.79
CA ARG A 134 32.83 1.20 8.94
C ARG A 134 33.88 2.33 9.03
N PRO A 135 34.82 2.32 9.99
CA PRO A 135 35.76 3.41 10.14
C PRO A 135 36.61 3.58 8.87
N GLU A 136 36.57 4.78 8.30
CA GLU A 136 37.44 5.23 7.21
C GLU A 136 38.86 5.46 7.79
N PRO A 137 39.93 4.97 7.15
CA PRO A 137 41.29 5.09 7.70
C PRO A 137 41.82 6.53 7.71
N GLU A 138 42.54 6.88 8.78
CA GLU A 138 42.93 8.26 9.17
C GLU A 138 44.11 8.89 8.40
N ASP A 139 44.75 8.23 7.43
CA ASP A 139 45.96 8.75 6.77
C ASP A 139 45.90 8.71 5.23
N PRO A 140 45.87 9.86 4.53
CA PRO A 140 45.73 9.92 3.07
C PRO A 140 47.02 9.55 2.30
N ASP A 141 48.17 9.43 2.97
CA ASP A 141 49.44 9.02 2.32
C ASP A 141 49.69 7.49 2.34
N ASP A 142 48.87 6.71 3.06
CA ASP A 142 48.81 5.24 2.93
C ASP A 142 47.76 4.80 1.86
N ALA A 143 47.16 5.76 1.15
CA ALA A 143 46.04 5.56 0.22
C ALA A 143 46.45 5.19 -1.22
N GLU A 144 47.75 5.06 -1.51
CA GLU A 144 48.21 4.57 -2.81
C GLU A 144 48.63 3.08 -2.71
N ASP A 145 47.76 2.23 -3.25
CA ASP A 145 47.98 0.82 -3.64
C ASP A 145 47.47 -0.34 -2.76
N HIS A 146 46.56 -0.08 -1.80
CA HIS A 146 45.86 -1.16 -1.08
C HIS A 146 44.37 -1.22 -1.38
N VAL A 147 44.04 -1.58 -2.63
CA VAL A 147 42.75 -2.22 -2.94
C VAL A 147 42.76 -3.60 -2.30
N LEU A 148 42.41 -3.67 -1.01
CA LEU A 148 42.16 -4.95 -0.35
C LEU A 148 40.96 -5.61 -1.05
N PRO A 149 41.12 -6.81 -1.64
CA PRO A 149 39.98 -7.54 -2.17
C PRO A 149 38.97 -7.76 -1.04
N PRO A 150 37.66 -7.75 -1.33
CA PRO A 150 36.63 -7.93 -0.31
C PRO A 150 36.96 -9.19 0.49
N ARG A 151 37.15 -9.03 1.81
CA ARG A 151 37.39 -10.18 2.68
C ARG A 151 36.18 -11.11 2.55
N PRO A 152 36.37 -12.36 2.10
CA PRO A 152 35.26 -13.29 2.01
C PRO A 152 34.73 -13.56 3.41
N PHE A 153 33.42 -13.45 3.55
CA PHE A 153 32.70 -13.85 4.75
C PHE A 153 33.02 -15.33 4.99
N HIS A 154 33.61 -15.66 6.14
CA HIS A 154 33.89 -17.04 6.53
C HIS A 154 32.72 -17.51 7.42
N PRO A 155 31.73 -18.25 6.89
CA PRO A 155 30.80 -18.97 7.75
C PRO A 155 31.59 -19.96 8.63
N PRO A 156 31.09 -20.33 9.83
CA PRO A 156 31.76 -21.31 10.67
C PRO A 156 31.84 -22.66 9.92
N VAL A 157 33.05 -22.97 9.44
CA VAL A 157 33.35 -24.24 8.76
C VAL A 157 33.43 -25.32 9.84
N GLY A 158 32.38 -26.15 9.93
CA GLY A 158 32.60 -27.56 10.23
C GLY A 158 33.49 -28.13 9.14
N GLU A 159 34.52 -28.89 9.53
CA GLU A 159 35.61 -29.45 8.70
C GLU A 159 35.34 -29.48 7.18
N PRO A 160 36.23 -28.91 6.35
CA PRO A 160 36.05 -28.90 4.91
C PRO A 160 36.20 -30.32 4.38
N ALA A 161 35.09 -30.98 4.07
CA ALA A 161 35.09 -31.94 2.99
C ALA A 161 35.47 -31.15 1.73
N ASP A 162 36.47 -31.61 1.00
CA ASP A 162 36.85 -31.06 -0.30
C ASP A 162 35.64 -31.13 -1.24
N VAL A 163 34.82 -30.07 -1.27
CA VAL A 163 33.75 -29.89 -2.24
C VAL A 163 34.38 -29.17 -3.42
N ASP A 164 34.55 -29.90 -4.52
CA ASP A 164 34.99 -29.38 -5.80
C ASP A 164 34.06 -28.22 -6.23
N ASP A 165 34.58 -27.00 -6.21
CA ASP A 165 33.85 -25.76 -6.54
C ASP A 165 33.40 -25.71 -8.02
N SER A 166 33.76 -26.70 -8.83
CA SER A 166 33.30 -26.84 -10.22
C SER A 166 31.83 -27.27 -10.36
N ASP A 167 31.21 -27.74 -9.27
CA ASP A 167 29.88 -28.36 -9.31
C ASP A 167 28.77 -27.46 -8.75
N GLN A 168 29.07 -26.22 -8.35
CA GLN A 168 28.06 -25.24 -7.95
C GLN A 168 27.41 -24.62 -9.20
N GLU A 169 26.40 -25.32 -9.75
CA GLU A 169 25.56 -24.86 -10.86
C GLU A 169 24.92 -23.50 -10.51
N ARG A 170 25.55 -22.42 -10.97
CA ARG A 170 25.04 -21.05 -10.81
C ARG A 170 23.63 -20.99 -11.38
N TYR A 171 22.66 -20.71 -10.52
CA TYR A 171 21.26 -20.60 -10.92
C TYR A 171 21.13 -19.63 -12.09
N VAL A 172 20.79 -20.18 -13.27
CA VAL A 172 20.36 -19.41 -14.43
C VAL A 172 18.84 -19.45 -14.39
N PRO A 173 18.17 -18.30 -14.21
CA PRO A 173 16.71 -18.28 -14.22
C PRO A 173 16.23 -18.89 -15.54
N PRO A 174 15.21 -19.76 -15.51
CA PRO A 174 14.64 -20.26 -16.74
C PRO A 174 14.19 -19.06 -17.59
N PRO A 175 14.35 -19.12 -18.91
CA PRO A 175 13.86 -18.04 -19.77
C PRO A 175 12.38 -17.79 -19.46
N PRO A 176 11.96 -16.52 -19.35
CA PRO A 176 10.59 -16.20 -18.98
C PRO A 176 9.62 -16.87 -19.97
N PRO A 177 8.45 -17.33 -19.50
CA PRO A 177 7.46 -17.94 -20.37
C PRO A 177 7.12 -16.98 -21.53
N PRO A 178 6.90 -17.49 -22.74
CA PRO A 178 6.57 -16.64 -23.88
C PRO A 178 5.28 -15.87 -23.59
N LEU A 179 5.27 -14.58 -23.93
CA LEU A 179 4.10 -13.73 -23.71
C LEU A 179 2.85 -14.39 -24.32
N PRO A 180 1.73 -14.45 -23.58
CA PRO A 180 0.49 -15.01 -24.10
C PRO A 180 0.10 -14.25 -25.36
N ARG A 181 -0.11 -15.00 -26.46
CA ARG A 181 -0.55 -14.43 -27.73
C ARG A 181 -1.94 -13.84 -27.49
N GLY A 182 -2.05 -12.52 -27.55
CA GLY A 182 -3.26 -11.79 -27.17
C GLY A 182 -4.53 -12.40 -27.77
N ASP A 183 -5.50 -12.69 -26.90
CA ASP A 183 -6.76 -13.34 -27.24
C ASP A 183 -7.64 -12.45 -28.13
N LEU A 184 -8.31 -13.05 -29.12
CA LEU A 184 -9.24 -12.37 -30.00
C LEU A 184 -10.39 -11.73 -29.22
N VAL A 185 -10.87 -12.39 -28.16
CA VAL A 185 -11.93 -11.86 -27.31
C VAL A 185 -11.47 -10.57 -26.62
N GLY A 186 -10.24 -10.53 -26.10
CA GLY A 186 -9.67 -9.34 -25.49
C GLY A 186 -9.56 -8.18 -26.47
N ARG A 187 -9.11 -8.45 -27.70
CA ARG A 187 -9.03 -7.43 -28.76
C ARG A 187 -10.40 -6.89 -29.14
N LEU A 188 -11.42 -7.74 -29.27
CA LEU A 188 -12.79 -7.33 -29.57
C LEU A 188 -13.39 -6.52 -28.42
N ALA A 189 -13.07 -6.86 -27.17
CA ALA A 189 -13.59 -6.15 -26.02
C ALA A 189 -12.98 -4.74 -25.91
N TRP A 190 -11.67 -4.59 -26.12
CA TRP A 190 -11.02 -3.28 -26.26
C TRP A 190 -11.55 -2.48 -27.46
N ALA A 191 -11.82 -3.15 -28.59
CA ALA A 191 -12.42 -2.53 -29.76
C ALA A 191 -13.87 -2.08 -29.49
N GLY A 192 -14.66 -2.82 -28.71
CA GLY A 192 -15.99 -2.38 -28.29
C GLY A 192 -15.93 -1.19 -27.32
N LEU A 193 -15.03 -1.26 -26.34
CA LEU A 193 -14.83 -0.22 -25.32
C LEU A 193 -14.39 1.11 -25.94
N LEU A 194 -13.41 1.08 -26.85
CA LEU A 194 -12.92 2.29 -27.52
C LEU A 194 -13.73 2.64 -28.77
N GLY A 195 -14.31 1.65 -29.45
CA GLY A 195 -14.94 1.82 -30.75
C GLY A 195 -16.18 2.70 -30.72
N GLY A 196 -17.05 2.55 -29.71
CA GLY A 196 -18.22 3.42 -29.56
C GLY A 196 -17.85 4.90 -29.42
N PRO A 197 -17.04 5.27 -28.42
CA PRO A 197 -16.56 6.64 -28.24
C PRO A 197 -15.80 7.20 -29.44
N VAL A 198 -14.87 6.42 -30.01
CA VAL A 198 -14.06 6.87 -31.17
C VAL A 198 -14.93 7.06 -32.41
N LEU A 199 -15.89 6.16 -32.66
CA LEU A 199 -16.83 6.31 -33.76
C LEU A 199 -17.65 7.60 -33.65
N LEU A 200 -18.20 7.88 -32.46
CA LEU A 200 -18.93 9.13 -32.22
C LEU A 200 -18.03 10.35 -32.40
N LEU A 201 -16.79 10.30 -31.90
CA LEU A 201 -15.82 11.38 -32.05
C LEU A 201 -15.55 11.67 -33.52
N VAL A 202 -15.28 10.64 -34.34
CA VAL A 202 -15.01 10.77 -35.78
C VAL A 202 -16.20 11.35 -36.54
N ILE A 203 -17.42 10.88 -36.27
CA ILE A 203 -18.64 11.39 -36.93
C ILE A 203 -18.86 12.86 -36.59
N THR A 204 -18.65 13.22 -35.33
CA THR A 204 -18.78 14.61 -34.84
C THR A 204 -17.72 15.51 -35.47
N LEU A 205 -16.48 15.04 -35.58
CA LEU A 205 -15.37 15.77 -36.22
C LEU A 205 -15.62 16.03 -37.71
N LEU A 206 -16.26 15.09 -38.41
CA LEU A 206 -16.67 15.23 -39.80
C LEU A 206 -17.89 16.15 -39.99
N GLY A 207 -18.48 16.68 -38.90
CA GLY A 207 -19.64 17.57 -38.96
C GLY A 207 -20.93 16.88 -39.40
N MET A 208 -20.98 15.54 -39.34
CA MET A 208 -22.17 14.77 -39.71
C MET A 208 -23.17 14.76 -38.56
N ALA A 209 -24.47 14.88 -38.88
CA ALA A 209 -25.51 14.71 -37.88
C ALA A 209 -25.45 13.28 -37.31
N VAL A 210 -25.34 13.16 -35.98
CA VAL A 210 -25.33 11.86 -35.30
C VAL A 210 -26.77 11.41 -35.10
N PRO A 211 -27.26 10.40 -35.84
CA PRO A 211 -28.61 9.88 -35.63
C PRO A 211 -28.69 9.15 -34.28
N GLY A 212 -29.84 9.21 -33.61
CA GLY A 212 -29.99 8.66 -32.25
C GLY A 212 -29.68 7.15 -32.14
N TRP A 213 -29.91 6.36 -33.19
CA TRP A 213 -29.57 4.95 -33.21
C TRP A 213 -28.04 4.71 -33.16
N LEU A 214 -27.23 5.63 -33.70
CA LEU A 214 -25.76 5.53 -33.62
C LEU A 214 -25.27 5.75 -32.19
N VAL A 215 -25.89 6.68 -31.46
CA VAL A 215 -25.61 6.88 -30.02
C VAL A 215 -25.93 5.62 -29.23
N LEU A 216 -27.05 4.97 -29.53
CA LEU A 216 -27.44 3.70 -28.89
C LEU A 216 -26.43 2.58 -29.20
N VAL A 217 -26.02 2.42 -30.46
CA VAL A 217 -24.99 1.44 -30.87
C VAL A 217 -23.66 1.72 -30.16
N ALA A 218 -23.23 2.98 -30.12
CA ALA A 218 -22.01 3.37 -29.44
C ALA A 218 -22.05 3.03 -27.94
N LEU A 219 -23.15 3.37 -27.26
CA LEU A 219 -23.36 3.04 -25.85
C LEU A 219 -23.37 1.53 -25.61
N CYS A 220 -24.11 0.76 -26.42
CA CYS A 220 -24.16 -0.70 -26.31
C CYS A 220 -22.78 -1.33 -26.53
N SER A 221 -22.00 -0.84 -27.51
CA SER A 221 -20.65 -1.33 -27.77
C SER A 221 -19.69 -1.05 -26.60
N PHE A 222 -19.77 0.14 -26.01
CA PHE A 222 -18.98 0.53 -24.84
C PHE A 222 -19.28 -0.36 -23.63
N VAL A 223 -20.56 -0.50 -23.28
CA VAL A 223 -21.00 -1.31 -22.13
C VAL A 223 -20.63 -2.79 -22.34
N THR A 224 -20.84 -3.32 -23.55
CA THR A 224 -20.48 -4.72 -23.86
C THR A 224 -18.98 -4.95 -23.73
N GLY A 225 -18.15 -4.05 -24.29
CA GLY A 225 -16.70 -4.13 -24.17
C GLY A 225 -16.23 -4.10 -22.71
N PHE A 226 -16.77 -3.16 -21.93
CA PHE A 226 -16.45 -3.01 -20.51
C PHE A 226 -16.81 -4.26 -19.68
N VAL A 227 -18.03 -4.79 -19.83
CA VAL A 227 -18.48 -5.98 -19.10
C VAL A 227 -17.62 -7.20 -19.44
N VAL A 228 -17.25 -7.38 -20.70
CA VAL A 228 -16.35 -8.47 -21.12
C VAL A 228 -14.97 -8.33 -20.48
N LEU A 229 -14.43 -7.11 -20.33
CA LEU A 229 -13.16 -6.89 -19.61
C LEU A 229 -13.28 -7.26 -18.13
N LEU A 230 -14.37 -6.89 -17.46
CA LEU A 230 -14.56 -7.20 -16.04
C LEU A 230 -14.60 -8.71 -15.79
N ILE A 231 -15.37 -9.45 -16.59
CA ILE A 231 -15.45 -10.91 -16.45
C ILE A 231 -14.06 -11.53 -16.64
N ARG A 232 -13.30 -11.05 -17.63
CA ARG A 232 -11.98 -11.59 -17.95
C ARG A 232 -10.93 -11.30 -16.89
N MET A 233 -11.01 -10.14 -16.23
CA MET A 233 -10.05 -9.78 -15.17
C MET A 233 -10.14 -10.71 -13.97
N GLY A 234 -11.29 -11.37 -13.76
CA GLY A 234 -11.48 -12.34 -12.68
C GLY A 234 -10.87 -13.73 -12.92
N ASP A 235 -10.44 -14.05 -14.14
CA ASP A 235 -10.04 -15.40 -14.55
C ASP A 235 -8.52 -15.67 -14.49
N GLN A 236 -7.72 -14.79 -13.87
CA GLN A 236 -6.28 -15.04 -13.73
C GLN A 236 -6.04 -16.17 -12.70
N PRO A 237 -5.46 -17.32 -13.09
CA PRO A 237 -5.12 -18.35 -12.14
C PRO A 237 -4.03 -17.85 -11.20
N SER A 238 -4.22 -18.00 -9.89
CA SER A 238 -3.15 -17.85 -8.90
C SER A 238 -2.00 -18.79 -9.29
N GLY A 239 -0.90 -18.23 -9.78
CA GLY A 239 0.29 -18.99 -10.09
C GLY A 239 0.93 -19.55 -8.81
N PRO A 240 1.83 -20.55 -8.90
CA PRO A 240 2.58 -21.05 -7.74
C PRO A 240 3.59 -20.05 -7.14
N ASP A 241 3.66 -18.83 -7.69
CA ASP A 241 4.51 -17.74 -7.23
C ASP A 241 3.68 -16.83 -6.32
N ASP A 242 3.25 -17.42 -5.19
CA ASP A 242 2.67 -16.68 -4.09
C ASP A 242 3.85 -16.02 -3.36
N GLY A 243 4.06 -14.74 -3.65
CA GLY A 243 5.21 -13.98 -3.19
C GLY A 243 5.35 -14.05 -1.67
N ALA A 244 6.52 -14.52 -1.22
CA ALA A 244 7.01 -14.52 0.16
C ALA A 244 5.99 -14.96 1.22
N VAL A 245 6.00 -16.25 1.56
CA VAL A 245 5.46 -16.72 2.84
C VAL A 245 6.34 -16.23 3.99
N VAL A 246 5.84 -15.24 4.73
CA VAL A 246 6.27 -14.86 6.08
C VAL A 246 5.65 -15.78 7.12
#